data_AF-A0A920T333-F1
#
_entry.id   AF-A0A920T333-F1
#
_cell.length_a   1.000
_cell.length_b   1.000
_cell.length_c   1.000
_cell.angle_alpha   90.00
_cell.angle_beta   90.00
_cell.angle_gamma   90.00
#
_symmetry.space_group_name_H-M   'P 1'
#
loop_
_entity.id
_entity.type
_entity.pdbx_description
1 polymer ?
#
loop_
_entity_poly.entity_id
_entity_poly.type
_entity_poly.pdbx_seq_one_letter_code
_entity_poly.pdbx_strand_id
1 'polypeptide(L)'
;MDLSLFSTTGISSMEVVKGGHEKALSSSGTINFIPKLSYDNTATFNQQFGTYNYGGYDGFGSLGFKYGTVNAGLSEGRFSQVYGDTSAPEIHTEHRRLFSNLGVRNNKNLEVRLMALQNERSFEKK
;
A
#
# COMPACT_ATOMS: atom_id res chain seq x y z
N MET A 1 -10.44 -1.09 10.73
CA MET A 1 -9.61 -1.36 9.53
C MET A 1 -8.21 -0.86 9.83
N ASP A 2 -7.17 -1.69 9.65
CA ASP A 2 -5.78 -1.28 9.82
C ASP A 2 -5.22 -0.80 8.47
N LEU A 3 -4.88 0.48 8.38
CA LEU A 3 -4.39 1.11 7.15
C LEU A 3 -2.89 0.90 6.94
N SER A 4 -2.14 0.47 7.97
CA SER A 4 -0.70 0.21 7.87
C SER A 4 -0.37 -0.95 6.94
N LEU A 5 -1.37 -1.77 6.62
CA LEU A 5 -1.27 -2.89 5.70
C LEU A 5 -1.16 -2.45 4.24
N PHE A 6 -1.55 -1.23 3.86
CA PHE A 6 -1.52 -0.84 2.45
C PHE A 6 -0.15 -0.30 2.03
N SER A 7 0.28 -0.65 0.81
CA SER A 7 1.53 -0.12 0.25
C SER A 7 1.37 1.34 -0.17
N THR A 8 2.27 2.20 0.29
CA THR A 8 2.35 3.61 -0.10
C THR A 8 2.86 3.79 -1.53
N THR A 9 3.54 2.77 -2.09
CA THR A 9 4.03 2.81 -3.48
C THR A 9 3.00 2.29 -4.48
N GLY A 10 2.00 1.54 -4.03
CA GLY A 10 0.95 0.97 -4.89
C GLY A 10 -0.33 1.78 -5.01
N ILE A 11 -0.51 2.80 -4.16
CA ILE A 11 -1.71 3.64 -4.10
C ILE A 11 -1.34 5.07 -4.47
N SER A 12 -2.12 5.69 -5.35
CA SER A 12 -1.95 7.10 -5.73
C SER A 12 -2.77 8.04 -4.86
N SER A 13 -3.97 7.62 -4.45
CA SER A 13 -4.88 8.42 -3.64
C SER A 13 -5.84 7.54 -2.84
N MET A 14 -6.40 8.12 -1.78
CA MET A 14 -7.41 7.52 -0.92
C MET A 14 -8.58 8.50 -0.77
N GLU A 15 -9.79 8.02 -1.03
CA GLU A 15 -11.02 8.80 -0.89
C GLU A 15 -11.82 8.26 0.29
N VAL A 16 -12.35 9.15 1.13
CA VAL A 16 -13.14 8.80 2.30
C VAL A 16 -14.48 9.53 2.25
N VAL A 17 -15.57 8.76 2.30
CA VAL A 17 -16.94 9.28 2.34
C VAL A 17 -17.57 8.90 3.66
N LYS A 18 -18.15 9.87 4.36
CA LYS A 18 -18.84 9.67 5.65
C LYS A 18 -20.36 9.78 5.45
N GLY A 19 -21.12 8.92 6.11
CA GLY A 19 -22.58 8.93 6.12
C GLY A 19 -23.20 7.71 5.44
N GLY A 20 -24.45 7.41 5.81
CA GLY A 20 -25.22 6.32 5.21
C GLY A 20 -25.58 6.67 3.77
N HIS A 21 -25.09 5.86 2.83
CA HIS A 21 -25.43 6.00 1.41
C HIS A 21 -26.39 4.87 1.04
N GLU A 22 -27.56 5.18 0.51
CA GLU A 22 -28.65 4.20 0.29
C GLU A 22 -28.28 3.05 -0.67
N LYS A 23 -27.19 3.17 -1.42
CA LYS A 23 -26.66 2.13 -2.33
C LYS A 23 -25.40 1.41 -1.84
N ALA A 24 -24.81 1.84 -0.73
CA ALA A 24 -23.69 1.16 -0.10
C ALA A 24 -24.22 0.35 1.09
N LEU A 25 -23.81 -0.93 1.18
CA LEU A 25 -24.11 -1.84 2.30
C LEU A 25 -24.00 -1.10 3.64
N SER A 26 -25.14 -0.66 4.21
CA SER A 26 -25.37 -0.20 5.60
C SER A 26 -24.13 0.15 6.42
N SER A 27 -23.30 1.08 5.90
CA SER A 27 -22.01 1.46 6.47
C SER A 27 -22.02 2.94 6.82
N SER A 28 -21.39 3.30 7.94
CA SER A 28 -21.21 4.69 8.38
C SER A 28 -20.25 5.49 7.49
N GLY A 29 -19.62 4.85 6.50
CA GLY A 29 -18.77 5.48 5.48
C GLY A 29 -18.11 4.48 4.52
N THR A 30 -17.44 4.97 3.48
CA THR A 30 -16.68 4.15 2.51
C THR A 30 -15.27 4.70 2.36
N ILE A 31 -14.30 3.80 2.25
CA ILE A 31 -12.91 4.12 1.89
C ILE A 31 -12.66 3.51 0.51
N ASN A 32 -12.17 4.32 -0.43
CA ASN A 32 -11.79 3.89 -1.78
C ASN A 32 -10.30 4.17 -2.01
N PHE A 33 -9.58 3.17 -2.52
CA PHE A 33 -8.16 3.29 -2.84
C PHE A 33 -7.99 3.35 -4.36
N ILE A 34 -7.25 4.35 -4.82
CA ILE A 34 -6.96 4.52 -6.24
C ILE A 34 -5.57 3.95 -6.52
N PRO A 35 -5.43 2.92 -7.37
CA PRO A 35 -4.13 2.34 -7.68
C PRO A 35 -3.21 3.37 -8.34
N LYS A 36 -1.92 3.30 -8.04
CA LYS A 36 -0.88 4.04 -8.76
C LYS A 36 -0.58 3.33 -10.08
N LEU A 37 -0.62 4.08 -11.18
CA LEU A 37 -0.30 3.61 -12.52
C LEU A 37 0.77 4.50 -13.12
N SER A 38 1.82 3.90 -13.68
CA SER A 38 2.83 4.57 -14.49
C SER A 38 2.83 3.97 -15.89
N TYR A 39 2.57 4.78 -16.91
CA TYR A 39 2.60 4.35 -18.31
C TYR A 39 4.01 4.42 -18.93
N ASP A 40 5.00 4.77 -18.12
CA ASP A 40 6.40 4.73 -18.48
C ASP A 40 7.06 3.47 -17.91
N ASN A 41 8.18 3.05 -18.50
CA ASN A 41 9.00 1.99 -17.94
C ASN A 41 9.85 2.59 -16.81
N THR A 42 9.57 2.23 -15.57
CA THR A 42 10.28 2.76 -14.41
C THR A 42 10.56 1.66 -13.40
N ALA A 43 11.65 1.83 -12.65
CA ALA A 43 11.96 1.01 -11.50
C ALA A 43 12.43 1.94 -10.38
N THR A 44 12.00 1.68 -9.15
CA THR A 44 12.36 2.48 -7.99
C THR A 44 12.58 1.57 -6.80
N PHE A 45 13.63 1.85 -6.06
CA PHE A 45 13.94 1.19 -4.80
C PHE A 45 14.16 2.28 -3.75
N ASN A 46 13.45 2.19 -2.63
CA ASN A 46 13.60 3.10 -1.50
C ASN A 46 13.93 2.29 -0.25
N GLN A 47 14.83 2.82 0.58
CA GLN A 47 15.13 2.27 1.90
C GLN A 47 14.83 3.34 2.94
N GLN A 48 14.21 2.94 4.05
CA GLN A 48 13.73 3.86 5.08
C GLN A 48 14.22 3.39 6.45
N PHE A 49 14.61 4.36 7.28
CA PHE A 49 15.01 4.16 8.67
C PHE A 49 14.36 5.23 9.54
N GLY A 50 13.97 4.89 10.77
CA GLY A 50 13.27 5.83 11.63
C GLY A 50 13.30 5.48 13.11
N THR A 51 12.54 6.25 13.89
CA THR A 51 12.33 6.01 15.32
C THR A 51 11.61 4.67 15.56
N TYR A 52 11.60 4.18 16.80
CA TYR A 52 11.04 2.87 17.15
C TYR A 52 11.75 1.69 16.45
N ASN A 53 13.07 1.79 16.26
CA ASN A 53 13.87 0.82 15.53
C ASN A 53 13.25 0.44 14.18
N TYR A 54 12.66 1.42 13.50
CA TYR A 54 12.02 1.21 12.21
C TYR A 54 13.08 1.05 11.13
N GLY A 55 12.93 -0.01 10.33
CA GLY A 55 13.69 -0.22 9.10
C GLY A 55 12.80 -0.91 8.06
N GLY A 56 12.85 -0.44 6.82
CA GLY A 56 12.08 -1.02 5.73
C GLY A 56 12.59 -0.65 4.36
N TYR A 57 12.04 -1.31 3.35
CA TYR A 57 12.33 -1.04 1.95
C TYR A 57 11.09 -1.18 1.08
N ASP A 58 11.08 -0.46 -0.02
CA ASP A 58 10.03 -0.50 -1.03
C ASP A 58 10.65 -0.67 -2.42
N GLY A 59 10.27 -1.74 -3.10
CA GLY A 59 10.53 -1.96 -4.52
C GLY A 59 9.28 -1.67 -5.34
N PHE A 60 9.44 -0.93 -6.43
CA PHE A 60 8.40 -0.63 -7.40
C PHE A 60 8.93 -0.77 -8.82
N GLY A 61 8.12 -1.35 -9.70
CA GLY A 61 8.39 -1.41 -11.13
C GLY A 61 7.14 -1.19 -11.95
N SER A 62 7.30 -0.55 -13.11
CA SER A 62 6.25 -0.37 -14.10
C SER A 62 6.75 -0.72 -15.49
N LEU A 63 5.88 -1.41 -16.24
CA LEU A 63 6.02 -1.66 -17.67
C LEU A 63 4.85 -1.01 -18.38
N GLY A 64 5.16 0.05 -19.12
CA GLY A 64 4.20 0.92 -19.76
C GLY A 64 4.22 0.82 -21.28
N PHE A 65 3.04 0.84 -21.87
CA PHE A 65 2.81 0.87 -23.31
C PHE A 65 1.81 2.01 -23.62
N LYS A 66 1.67 2.36 -24.90
CA LYS A 66 0.84 3.52 -25.33
C LYS A 66 -0.54 3.61 -24.66
N TYR A 67 -1.21 2.48 -24.51
CA TYR A 67 -2.59 2.37 -24.01
C TYR A 67 -2.75 1.46 -22.80
N GLY A 68 -1.65 0.93 -22.25
CA GLY A 68 -1.73 -0.03 -21.16
C GLY A 68 -0.51 0.03 -20.24
N THR A 69 -0.65 -0.44 -19.02
CA THR A 69 0.44 -0.52 -18.06
C THR A 69 0.25 -1.67 -17.09
N VAL A 70 1.37 -2.28 -16.69
CA VAL A 70 1.48 -3.24 -15.60
C VAL A 70 2.43 -2.65 -14.58
N ASN A 71 1.99 -2.54 -13.34
CA ASN A 71 2.80 -2.03 -12.23
C ASN A 71 2.80 -3.08 -11.13
N ALA A 72 3.94 -3.31 -10.51
CA ALA A 72 4.03 -4.20 -9.36
C ALA A 72 5.00 -3.61 -8.35
N GLY A 73 4.82 -3.99 -7.10
CA GLY A 73 5.74 -3.59 -6.06
C GLY A 73 5.64 -4.46 -4.85
N LEU A 74 6.74 -4.48 -4.11
CA LEU A 74 6.90 -5.18 -2.85
C LEU A 74 7.41 -4.19 -1.82
N SER A 75 6.97 -4.34 -0.58
CA SER A 75 7.38 -3.50 0.53
C SER A 75 7.47 -4.35 1.78
N GLU A 76 8.58 -4.24 2.49
CA GLU A 76 8.78 -4.88 3.78
C GLU A 76 9.29 -3.88 4.79
N GLY A 77 8.87 -4.06 6.03
CA GLY A 77 9.38 -3.23 7.11
C GLY A 77 9.14 -3.84 8.46
N ARG A 78 10.02 -3.45 9.38
CA ARG A 78 10.01 -3.87 10.77
C ARG A 78 10.10 -2.67 11.68
N PHE A 79 9.36 -2.70 12.77
CA PHE A 79 9.53 -1.77 13.88
C PHE A 79 9.31 -2.46 15.21
N SER A 80 9.81 -1.82 16.26
CA SER A 80 9.75 -2.34 17.63
C SER A 80 9.27 -1.25 18.57
N GLN A 81 8.31 -1.56 19.44
CA GLN A 81 7.84 -0.63 20.47
C GLN A 81 8.43 -1.00 21.82
N VAL A 82 8.95 0.01 22.52
CA VAL A 82 9.44 -0.12 23.91
C VAL A 82 8.42 0.58 24.80
N TYR A 83 7.86 -0.15 25.77
CA TYR A 83 7.00 0.43 26.79
C TYR A 83 7.85 0.92 27.97
N GLY A 84 7.44 2.01 28.62
CA GLY A 84 8.27 2.81 29.53
C GLY A 84 8.88 2.07 30.72
N ASP A 85 8.35 0.89 31.07
CA ASP A 85 8.78 0.11 32.23
C ASP A 85 9.78 -1.02 31.89
N THR A 86 10.17 -1.17 30.61
CA THR A 86 10.99 -2.31 30.14
C THR A 86 12.22 -1.85 29.34
N SER A 87 13.40 -2.41 29.65
CA SER A 87 14.67 -2.08 28.97
C SER A 87 14.87 -2.76 27.61
N ALA A 88 13.95 -3.64 27.20
CA ALA A 88 13.97 -4.37 25.94
C ALA A 88 12.65 -4.18 25.18
N PRO A 89 12.67 -4.14 23.82
CA PRO A 89 11.46 -4.08 23.02
C PRO A 89 10.60 -5.33 23.22
N GLU A 90 9.34 -5.12 23.60
CA GLU A 90 8.42 -6.20 23.98
C GLU A 90 7.62 -6.75 22.78
N ILE A 91 7.50 -5.94 21.73
CA ILE A 91 6.75 -6.31 20.52
C ILE A 91 7.56 -5.90 19.29
N HIS A 92 7.92 -6.90 18.48
CA HIS A 92 8.42 -6.71 17.13
C HIS A 92 7.25 -6.91 16.15
N THR A 93 7.03 -5.92 15.29
CA THR A 93 6.06 -6.02 14.20
C THR A 93 6.82 -6.04 12.88
N GLU A 94 6.52 -7.05 12.06
CA GLU A 94 6.97 -7.11 10.67
C GLU A 94 5.75 -7.05 9.75
N HIS A 95 5.90 -6.36 8.62
CA HIS A 95 4.88 -6.30 7.59
C HIS A 95 5.50 -6.55 6.22
N ARG A 96 4.76 -7.27 5.38
CA ARG A 96 5.10 -7.53 3.99
C ARG A 96 3.89 -7.21 3.11
N ARG A 97 4.11 -6.42 2.07
CA ARG A 97 3.06 -5.90 1.20
C ARG A 97 3.46 -6.15 -0.24
N LEU A 98 2.64 -6.87 -0.99
CA LEU A 98 2.78 -7.10 -2.42
C LEU A 98 1.56 -6.50 -3.11
N PHE A 99 1.78 -5.81 -4.22
CA PHE A 99 0.69 -5.34 -5.05
C PHE A 99 0.98 -5.48 -6.53
N SER A 100 -0.09 -5.52 -7.32
CA SER A 100 -0.05 -5.44 -8.76
C SER A 100 -1.21 -4.57 -9.24
N ASN A 101 -0.92 -3.59 -10.09
CA ASN A 101 -1.90 -2.70 -10.69
C ASN A 101 -1.84 -2.80 -12.22
N LEU A 102 -3.01 -2.92 -12.82
CA LEU A 102 -3.18 -2.93 -14.27
C LEU A 102 -3.99 -1.70 -14.69
N GLY A 103 -3.57 -1.06 -15.76
CA GLY A 103 -4.24 0.10 -16.33
C GLY A 103 -4.42 -0.06 -17.84
N VAL A 104 -5.60 0.28 -18.35
CA VAL A 104 -5.84 0.42 -19.79
C VAL A 104 -6.56 1.75 -20.02
N ARG A 105 -6.03 2.57 -20.93
CA ARG A 105 -6.60 3.86 -21.31
C ARG A 105 -6.79 3.99 -22.81
N ASN A 106 -7.72 4.84 -23.22
CA ASN A 106 -7.91 5.21 -24.62
C ASN A 106 -7.77 6.73 -24.85
N ASN A 107 -7.75 7.14 -26.12
CA ASN A 107 -7.70 8.57 -26.50
C ASN A 107 -9.01 9.33 -26.27
N LYS A 108 -10.02 8.69 -25.67
CA LYS A 108 -11.33 9.28 -25.36
C LYS A 108 -11.52 9.48 -23.85
N ASN A 109 -10.41 9.59 -23.10
CA ASN A 109 -10.39 9.79 -21.64
C ASN A 109 -11.08 8.69 -20.83
N LEU A 110 -11.23 7.48 -21.38
CA LEU A 110 -11.64 6.31 -20.61
C LEU A 110 -10.39 5.63 -20.07
N GLU A 111 -10.38 5.33 -18.77
CA GLU A 111 -9.34 4.54 -18.13
C GLU A 111 -9.96 3.51 -17.19
N VAL A 112 -9.57 2.25 -17.39
CA VAL A 112 -9.93 1.14 -16.51
C VAL A 112 -8.70 0.81 -15.67
N ARG A 113 -8.90 0.72 -14.35
CA ARG A 113 -7.85 0.42 -13.39
C ARG A 113 -8.24 -0.80 -12.58
N LEU A 114 -7.30 -1.72 -12.41
CA LEU A 114 -7.45 -2.91 -11.56
C LEU A 114 -6.31 -2.94 -10.55
N MET A 115 -6.62 -3.31 -9.33
CA MET A 115 -5.68 -3.40 -8.22
C MET A 115 -5.81 -4.76 -7.56
N ALA A 116 -4.69 -5.42 -7.37
CA ALA A 116 -4.54 -6.60 -6.53
C ALA A 116 -3.54 -6.29 -5.42
N LEU A 117 -3.86 -6.69 -4.20
CA LEU A 117 -3.02 -6.44 -3.02
C LEU A 117 -3.02 -7.68 -2.11
N GLN A 118 -1.84 -8.01 -1.61
CA GLN A 118 -1.62 -9.05 -0.60
C GLN A 118 -0.76 -8.45 0.50
N ASN A 119 -1.32 -8.40 1.71
CA ASN A 119 -0.66 -7.80 2.85
C ASN A 119 -0.58 -8.82 3.98
N GLU A 120 0.60 -9.02 4.52
CA GLU A 120 0.89 -9.91 5.62
C GLU A 120 1.53 -9.13 6.76
N ARG A 121 1.18 -9.51 7.98
CA ARG A 121 1.71 -8.92 9.20
C ARG A 121 1.95 -10.03 10.21
N SER A 122 3.13 -10.04 10.80
CA SER A 122 3.52 -10.95 11.88
C SER A 122 3.92 -10.17 13.11
N PHE A 123 3.74 -10.82 14.26
CA PHE A 123 4.10 -10.28 15.56
C PHE A 123 4.97 -11.30 16.26
N GLU A 124 6.14 -10.86 16.72
CA GLU A 124 7.00 -11.66 17.57
C GLU A 124 7.06 -10.98 18.94
N LYS A 125 6.73 -11.76 19.99
CA LYS A 125 6.91 -11.37 21.39
C LYS A 125 8.15 -12.10 21.90
N LYS A 126 9.07 -11.37 22.51
CA LYS A 126 10.22 -11.94 23.23
C LYS A 126 10.02 -11.78 24.73
#